data_AF-A0A643FB03-F1
#
_entry.id   AF-A0A643FB03-F1
#
_cell.length_a   1.000
_cell.length_b   1.000
_cell.length_c   1.000
_cell.angle_alpha   90.00
_cell.angle_beta   90.00
_cell.angle_gamma   90.00
#
_symmetry.space_group_name_H-M   'P 1'
#
loop_
_entity.id
_entity.type
_entity.pdbx_description
1 polymer ?
#
loop_
_entity_poly.entity_id
_entity_poly.type
_entity_poly.pdbx_seq_one_letter_code
_entity_poly.pdbx_strand_id
1 'polypeptide(L)'
;MSSAHPVLVEVLRGDTVESFHRGSIAVVDAHGRVVQAWGDIDRPVFPRSAVKLIQALPLVTSGAADAFGLSEAQLALACASHGGEPEHVATAAAMLAQAGLDEAALECGSHWPSYAEATHALARQGGTPGALHNNCSGKHAGFVCLGCLLARQQGHDPRDFVHGYVQPGHPVMREVSAALQAVTGVDLNTAPQGTDGCSIPTFGLPLRALATGFARLGTGQGLSTDHAAAARRLRQAIARHPFMVAGSGRFDTRVMAHFGERVCCKVGAEGVFCAALPEAGLGIALKMDDGNNARAAEVVLARLLQRGAARDAADHAVLAPLAGPTLLNWNGRAVGSLRAVFDPV
;
A
#
# COMPACT_ATOMS: atom_id res chain seq x y z
N MET A 1 -7.71 -27.22 -16.49
CA MET A 1 -7.25 -27.58 -15.13
C MET A 1 -6.18 -26.57 -14.76
N SER A 2 -6.42 -25.69 -13.79
CA SER A 2 -5.40 -24.71 -13.38
C SER A 2 -4.23 -25.48 -12.76
N SER A 3 -3.05 -25.39 -13.36
CA SER A 3 -1.83 -25.84 -12.69
C SER A 3 -1.68 -25.07 -11.39
N ALA A 4 -1.26 -25.74 -10.32
CA ALA A 4 -0.96 -25.06 -9.06
C ALA A 4 0.06 -23.94 -9.30
N HIS A 5 -0.08 -22.81 -8.61
CA HIS A 5 0.90 -21.73 -8.65
C HIS A 5 2.30 -22.24 -8.26
N PRO A 6 3.37 -21.66 -8.82
CA PRO A 6 4.74 -22.06 -8.50
C PRO A 6 5.06 -21.80 -7.03
N VAL A 7 6.00 -22.58 -6.50
CA VAL A 7 6.63 -22.24 -5.22
C VAL A 7 7.53 -21.03 -5.45
N LEU A 8 7.35 -19.98 -4.65
CA LEU A 8 8.14 -18.75 -4.74
C LEU A 8 9.09 -18.59 -3.56
N VAL A 9 8.72 -19.13 -2.39
CA VAL A 9 9.55 -19.08 -1.17
C VAL A 9 9.55 -20.43 -0.48
N GLU A 10 10.72 -20.88 -0.06
CA GLU A 10 10.91 -22.03 0.83
C GLU A 10 11.25 -21.56 2.24
N VAL A 11 10.75 -22.31 3.23
CA VAL A 11 11.14 -22.20 4.63
C VAL A 11 12.09 -23.35 4.95
N LEU A 12 13.28 -23.02 5.42
CA LEU A 12 14.33 -24.00 5.71
C LEU A 12 14.51 -24.21 7.22
N ARG A 13 14.75 -25.47 7.59
CA ARG A 13 15.31 -25.88 8.90
C ARG A 13 16.61 -26.64 8.66
N GLY A 14 17.72 -25.99 8.95
CA GLY A 14 19.01 -26.42 8.39
C GLY A 14 18.93 -26.35 6.87
N ASP A 15 19.29 -27.45 6.19
CA ASP A 15 19.26 -27.54 4.72
C ASP A 15 17.96 -28.14 4.17
N THR A 16 17.01 -28.52 5.04
CA THR A 16 15.76 -29.17 4.65
C THR A 16 14.63 -28.16 4.49
N VAL A 17 13.86 -28.29 3.41
CA VAL A 17 12.61 -27.54 3.20
C VAL A 17 11.54 -28.06 4.16
N GLU A 18 11.19 -27.26 5.17
CA GLU A 18 10.14 -27.55 6.15
C GLU A 18 8.75 -27.21 5.59
N SER A 19 8.64 -26.07 4.90
CA SER A 19 7.40 -25.62 4.25
C SER A 19 7.71 -24.68 3.08
N PHE A 20 6.68 -24.30 2.32
CA PHE A 20 6.83 -23.44 1.16
C PHE A 20 5.60 -22.55 0.94
N HIS A 21 5.81 -21.42 0.27
CA HIS A 21 4.78 -20.45 -0.09
C HIS A 21 4.66 -20.37 -1.61
N ARG A 22 3.43 -20.53 -2.11
CA ARG A 22 3.08 -20.44 -3.54
C ARG A 22 2.38 -19.12 -3.83
N GLY A 23 2.44 -18.67 -5.08
CA GLY A 23 1.76 -17.45 -5.48
C GLY A 23 1.98 -17.08 -6.93
N SER A 24 1.49 -15.92 -7.29
CA SER A 24 1.68 -15.32 -8.61
C SER A 24 2.29 -13.92 -8.53
N ILE A 25 3.00 -13.55 -9.59
CA ILE A 25 3.75 -12.30 -9.73
C ILE A 25 3.56 -11.80 -11.16
N ALA A 26 3.30 -10.51 -11.32
CA ALA A 26 3.35 -9.80 -12.59
C ALA A 26 4.36 -8.65 -12.51
N VAL A 27 5.27 -8.59 -13.49
CA VAL A 27 6.16 -7.45 -13.74
C VAL A 27 5.85 -6.91 -15.13
N VAL A 28 5.41 -5.65 -15.21
CA VAL A 28 4.78 -5.10 -16.40
C VAL A 28 5.27 -3.67 -16.64
N ASP A 29 5.39 -3.24 -17.90
CA ASP A 29 5.66 -1.84 -18.23
C ASP A 29 4.38 -0.97 -18.25
N ALA A 30 4.54 0.35 -18.43
CA ALA A 30 3.42 1.30 -18.40
C ALA A 30 2.39 1.11 -19.54
N HIS A 31 2.76 0.40 -20.60
CA HIS A 31 1.88 0.06 -21.72
C HIS A 31 1.12 -1.26 -21.50
N GLY A 32 1.37 -1.96 -20.39
CA GLY A 32 0.72 -3.23 -20.07
C GLY A 32 1.42 -4.45 -20.67
N ARG A 33 2.62 -4.30 -21.26
CA ARG A 33 3.39 -5.45 -21.74
C ARG A 33 4.04 -6.15 -20.55
N VAL A 34 3.72 -7.43 -20.42
CA VAL A 34 4.31 -8.31 -19.40
C VAL A 34 5.78 -8.51 -19.73
N VAL A 35 6.64 -8.08 -18.80
CA VAL A 35 8.09 -8.30 -18.86
C VAL A 35 8.41 -9.68 -18.29
N GLN A 36 7.86 -10.00 -17.11
CA GLN A 36 7.98 -11.30 -16.46
C GLN A 36 6.71 -11.65 -15.69
N ALA A 37 6.42 -12.94 -15.58
CA ALA A 37 5.28 -13.44 -14.83
C ALA A 37 5.53 -14.84 -14.27
N TRP A 38 4.92 -15.11 -13.12
CA TRP A 38 4.88 -16.44 -12.48
C TRP A 38 3.45 -16.70 -12.00
N GLY A 39 2.94 -17.92 -12.21
CA GLY A 39 1.56 -18.28 -11.83
C GLY A 39 0.48 -17.59 -12.66
N ASP A 40 -0.75 -17.60 -12.17
CA ASP A 40 -1.89 -16.93 -12.82
C ASP A 40 -1.94 -15.46 -12.43
N ILE A 41 -1.73 -14.58 -13.42
CA ILE A 41 -1.74 -13.12 -13.27
C ILE A 41 -3.06 -12.48 -13.73
N ASP A 42 -3.98 -13.29 -14.25
CA ASP A 42 -5.27 -12.89 -14.81
C ASP A 42 -6.41 -13.07 -13.81
N ARG A 43 -6.29 -14.04 -12.92
CA ARG A 43 -7.26 -14.24 -11.84
C ARG A 43 -7.41 -12.96 -11.01
N PRO A 44 -8.64 -12.45 -10.83
CA PRO A 44 -8.89 -11.32 -9.94
C PRO A 44 -8.49 -11.61 -8.50
N VAL A 45 -7.75 -10.69 -7.89
CA VAL A 45 -7.41 -10.69 -6.47
C VAL A 45 -7.80 -9.35 -5.85
N PHE A 46 -8.20 -9.34 -4.57
CA PHE A 46 -8.39 -8.09 -3.86
C PHE A 46 -7.03 -7.49 -3.49
N PRO A 47 -6.67 -6.28 -3.96
CA PRO A 47 -5.36 -5.72 -3.70
C PRO A 47 -5.17 -5.26 -2.24
N ARG A 48 -6.28 -5.19 -1.48
CA ARG A 48 -6.30 -4.68 -0.10
C ARG A 48 -5.62 -3.31 -0.04
N SER A 49 -4.82 -3.06 0.99
CA SER A 49 -4.09 -1.81 1.18
C SER A 49 -2.99 -1.52 0.14
N ALA A 50 -2.70 -2.43 -0.80
CA ALA A 50 -1.63 -2.20 -1.78
C ALA A 50 -1.94 -1.03 -2.73
N VAL A 51 -3.22 -0.74 -3.00
CA VAL A 51 -3.63 0.32 -3.96
C VAL A 51 -3.86 1.68 -3.33
N LYS A 52 -3.43 1.92 -2.08
CA LYS A 52 -3.71 3.18 -1.38
C LYS A 52 -3.12 4.42 -2.07
N LEU A 53 -2.02 4.28 -2.80
CA LEU A 53 -1.50 5.34 -3.66
C LEU A 53 -2.50 5.77 -4.74
N ILE A 54 -3.21 4.80 -5.34
CA ILE A 54 -4.26 5.07 -6.33
C ILE A 54 -5.47 5.72 -5.66
N GLN A 55 -5.86 5.22 -4.49
CA GLN A 55 -6.98 5.74 -3.71
C GLN A 55 -6.77 7.19 -3.26
N ALA A 56 -5.52 7.63 -3.10
CA ALA A 56 -5.16 8.99 -2.71
C ALA A 56 -5.08 9.97 -3.90
N LEU A 57 -5.13 9.51 -5.15
CA LEU A 57 -5.07 10.42 -6.32
C LEU A 57 -6.15 11.52 -6.28
N PRO A 58 -7.43 11.22 -5.99
CA PRO A 58 -8.48 12.24 -5.94
C PRO A 58 -8.24 13.34 -4.91
N LEU A 59 -7.53 13.06 -3.81
CA LEU A 59 -7.16 14.08 -2.82
C LEU A 59 -6.33 15.21 -3.46
N VAL A 60 -5.44 14.86 -4.40
CA VAL A 60 -4.58 15.81 -5.08
C VAL A 60 -5.24 16.36 -6.34
N THR A 61 -5.83 15.52 -7.18
CA THR A 61 -6.41 15.98 -8.46
C THR A 61 -7.64 16.85 -8.30
N SER A 62 -8.41 16.70 -7.22
CA SER A 62 -9.52 17.61 -6.89
C SER A 62 -9.07 18.99 -6.41
N GLY A 63 -7.79 19.14 -6.02
CA GLY A 63 -7.28 20.32 -5.32
C GLY A 63 -7.51 20.32 -3.81
N ALA A 64 -8.10 19.28 -3.22
CA ALA A 64 -8.36 19.22 -1.77
C ALA A 64 -7.06 19.31 -0.95
N ALA A 65 -6.00 18.64 -1.39
CA ALA A 65 -4.68 18.76 -0.76
C ALA A 65 -4.22 20.22 -0.63
N ASP A 66 -4.40 21.03 -1.67
CA ASP A 66 -3.96 22.42 -1.68
C ASP A 66 -4.94 23.33 -0.94
N ALA A 67 -6.25 23.10 -1.09
CA ALA A 67 -7.30 23.87 -0.41
C ALA A 67 -7.23 23.77 1.13
N PHE A 68 -6.71 22.66 1.66
CA PHE A 68 -6.51 22.45 3.10
C PHE A 68 -5.05 22.59 3.54
N GLY A 69 -4.14 22.96 2.63
CA GLY A 69 -2.72 23.17 2.96
C GLY A 69 -2.03 21.92 3.51
N LEU A 70 -2.30 20.75 2.93
CA LEU A 70 -1.74 19.48 3.40
C LEU A 70 -0.24 19.39 3.09
N SER A 71 0.54 19.02 4.09
CA SER A 71 1.99 18.81 4.01
C SER A 71 2.36 17.49 3.31
N GLU A 72 3.63 17.33 2.95
CA GLU A 72 4.13 16.08 2.37
C GLU A 72 3.93 14.87 3.32
N ALA A 73 4.14 15.05 4.63
CA ALA A 73 3.87 13.99 5.60
C ALA A 73 2.40 13.54 5.60
N GLN A 74 1.46 14.46 5.43
CA GLN A 74 0.02 14.18 5.36
C GLN A 74 -0.37 13.50 4.04
N LEU A 75 0.27 13.89 2.93
CA LEU A 75 0.10 13.22 1.64
C LEU A 75 0.63 11.79 1.66
N ALA A 76 1.77 11.56 2.32
CA ALA A 76 2.31 10.22 2.55
C ALA A 76 1.35 9.40 3.43
N LEU A 77 0.81 10.00 4.50
CA LEU A 77 -0.13 9.37 5.41
C LEU A 77 -1.48 9.02 4.71
N ALA A 78 -1.93 9.82 3.74
CA ALA A 78 -3.10 9.50 2.93
C ALA A 78 -2.92 8.21 2.09
N CYS A 79 -1.68 7.78 1.85
CA CYS A 79 -1.34 6.54 1.15
C CYS A 79 -1.08 5.36 2.12
N ALA A 80 -1.28 5.54 3.42
CA ALA A 80 -0.69 4.68 4.44
C ALA A 80 -1.54 3.49 4.88
N SER A 81 -0.83 2.46 5.34
CA SER A 81 -1.34 1.44 6.25
C SER A 81 -0.47 1.44 7.50
N HIS A 82 -0.54 2.53 8.27
CA HIS A 82 0.49 2.89 9.25
C HIS A 82 0.45 2.06 10.54
N GLY A 83 1.53 2.15 11.32
CA GLY A 83 1.69 1.43 12.58
C GLY A 83 0.74 1.83 13.70
N GLY A 84 0.13 3.03 13.62
CA GLY A 84 -0.69 3.60 14.70
C GLY A 84 0.17 4.27 15.79
N GLU A 85 1.42 4.58 15.46
CA GLU A 85 2.37 5.27 16.34
C GLU A 85 1.97 6.75 16.55
N PRO A 86 2.45 7.41 17.64
CA PRO A 86 2.00 8.75 18.03
C PRO A 86 2.05 9.80 16.91
N GLU A 87 3.09 9.78 16.09
CA GLU A 87 3.24 10.73 14.99
C GLU A 87 2.23 10.50 13.86
N HIS A 88 1.81 9.25 13.60
CA HIS A 88 0.71 8.96 12.67
C HIS A 88 -0.62 9.50 13.20
N VAL A 89 -0.91 9.25 14.48
CA VAL A 89 -2.14 9.68 15.16
C VAL A 89 -2.24 11.21 15.12
N ALA A 90 -1.16 11.91 15.47
CA ALA A 90 -1.11 13.38 15.44
C ALA A 90 -1.30 13.92 14.01
N THR A 91 -0.68 13.29 13.02
CA THR A 91 -0.76 13.73 11.62
C THR A 91 -2.18 13.52 11.04
N ALA A 92 -2.83 12.40 11.33
CA ALA A 92 -4.23 12.16 10.93
C ALA A 92 -5.19 13.17 11.60
N ALA A 93 -5.00 13.45 12.90
CA ALA A 93 -5.79 14.44 13.62
C ALA A 93 -5.63 15.84 13.02
N ALA A 94 -4.39 16.22 12.64
CA ALA A 94 -4.11 17.50 12.00
C ALA A 94 -4.81 17.64 10.63
N MET A 95 -4.85 16.57 9.82
CA MET A 95 -5.57 16.58 8.54
C MET A 95 -7.08 16.86 8.73
N LEU A 96 -7.70 16.21 9.72
CA LEU A 96 -9.11 16.42 10.05
C LEU A 96 -9.36 17.86 10.54
N ALA A 97 -8.49 18.35 11.43
CA ALA A 97 -8.59 19.72 11.96
C ALA A 97 -8.46 20.78 10.85
N GLN A 98 -7.56 20.58 9.87
CA GLN A 98 -7.45 21.46 8.70
C GLN A 98 -8.73 21.45 7.84
N ALA A 99 -9.44 20.33 7.80
CA ALA A 99 -10.75 20.21 7.16
C ALA A 99 -11.91 20.75 8.03
N GLY A 100 -11.65 21.20 9.26
CA GLY A 100 -12.65 21.68 10.22
C GLY A 100 -13.42 20.57 10.94
N LEU A 101 -12.91 19.34 10.94
CA LEU A 101 -13.53 18.16 11.55
C LEU A 101 -12.61 17.51 12.59
N ASP A 102 -13.11 16.47 13.25
CA ASP A 102 -12.47 15.70 14.30
C ASP A 102 -12.51 14.20 14.00
N GLU A 103 -11.96 13.37 14.88
CA GLU A 103 -11.91 11.91 14.69
C GLU A 103 -13.28 11.24 14.59
N ALA A 104 -14.36 11.89 15.04
CA ALA A 104 -15.72 11.36 14.91
C ALA A 104 -16.21 11.34 13.46
N ALA A 105 -15.52 12.05 12.55
CA ALA A 105 -15.76 11.93 11.11
C ALA A 105 -15.16 10.64 10.50
N LEU A 106 -14.35 9.85 11.23
CA LEU A 106 -13.74 8.64 10.69
C LEU A 106 -14.66 7.41 10.81
N GLU A 107 -14.75 6.62 9.74
CA GLU A 107 -15.59 5.41 9.66
C GLU A 107 -14.78 4.11 9.53
N CYS A 108 -13.47 4.17 9.77
CA CYS A 108 -12.58 3.00 9.71
C CYS A 108 -12.63 2.10 10.96
N GLY A 109 -13.29 2.54 12.03
CA GLY A 109 -13.25 1.88 13.34
C GLY A 109 -11.90 2.05 14.05
N SER A 110 -11.73 1.44 15.22
CA SER A 110 -10.49 1.49 16.01
C SER A 110 -9.87 0.11 16.19
N HIS A 111 -8.55 0.07 16.34
CA HIS A 111 -7.79 -1.08 16.79
C HIS A 111 -6.50 -0.63 17.47
N TRP A 112 -5.89 -1.49 18.27
CA TRP A 112 -4.59 -1.21 18.88
C TRP A 112 -3.51 -0.96 17.82
N PRO A 113 -2.51 -0.09 18.09
CA PRO A 113 -1.35 0.04 17.22
C PRO A 113 -0.74 -1.32 16.87
N SER A 114 -0.27 -1.46 15.64
CA SER A 114 0.40 -2.70 15.20
C SER A 114 1.88 -2.74 15.61
N TYR A 115 2.47 -1.60 15.98
CA TYR A 115 3.80 -1.53 16.55
C TYR A 115 3.73 -1.79 18.07
N ALA A 116 4.46 -2.81 18.53
CA ALA A 116 4.35 -3.32 19.89
C ALA A 116 4.69 -2.26 20.95
N GLU A 117 5.72 -1.45 20.70
CA GLU A 117 6.17 -0.40 21.60
C GLU A 117 5.15 0.72 21.70
N ALA A 118 4.47 1.09 20.60
CA ALA A 118 3.36 2.03 20.63
C ALA A 118 2.17 1.50 21.42
N THR A 119 1.83 0.21 21.24
CA THR A 119 0.79 -0.45 22.03
C THR A 119 1.12 -0.48 23.51
N HIS A 120 2.36 -0.86 23.87
CA HIS A 120 2.81 -0.86 25.26
C HIS A 120 2.82 0.55 25.87
N ALA A 121 3.23 1.57 25.11
CA ALA A 121 3.23 2.95 25.58
C ALA A 121 1.81 3.45 25.87
N LEU A 122 0.87 3.22 24.94
CA LEU A 122 -0.54 3.58 25.11
C LEU A 122 -1.16 2.88 26.33
N ALA A 123 -0.92 1.57 26.47
CA ALA A 123 -1.43 0.78 27.59
C ALA A 123 -0.83 1.22 28.94
N ARG A 124 0.48 1.51 29.01
CA ARG A 124 1.13 1.99 30.25
C ARG A 124 0.59 3.32 30.74
N GLN A 125 0.09 4.16 29.84
CA GLN A 125 -0.52 5.43 30.17
C GLN A 125 -2.02 5.30 30.51
N GLY A 126 -2.58 4.07 30.52
CA GLY A 126 -3.99 3.81 30.76
C GLY A 126 -4.91 4.17 29.59
N GLY A 127 -4.35 4.42 28.40
CA GLY A 127 -5.12 4.80 27.21
C GLY A 127 -5.76 3.61 26.49
N THR A 128 -6.75 3.90 25.66
CA THR A 128 -7.40 2.96 24.75
C THR A 128 -7.33 3.48 23.30
N PRO A 129 -7.31 2.59 22.29
CA PRO A 129 -7.22 3.03 20.90
C PRO A 129 -8.52 3.67 20.40
N GLY A 130 -8.43 4.90 19.90
CA GLY A 130 -9.45 5.55 19.08
C GLY A 130 -9.31 5.29 17.57
N ALA A 131 -10.18 5.88 16.76
CA ALA A 131 -10.19 5.71 15.30
C ALA A 131 -8.88 6.18 14.64
N LEU A 132 -8.21 7.18 15.23
CA LEU A 132 -6.91 7.67 14.76
C LEU A 132 -5.79 6.61 14.83
N HIS A 133 -5.89 5.60 15.70
CA HIS A 133 -4.92 4.51 15.80
C HIS A 133 -5.11 3.44 14.73
N ASN A 134 -6.26 3.45 14.04
CA ASN A 134 -6.51 2.53 12.94
C ASN A 134 -5.47 2.75 11.84
N ASN A 135 -4.89 1.68 11.31
CA ASN A 135 -3.85 1.75 10.29
C ASN A 135 -4.31 2.44 8.99
N CYS A 136 -5.63 2.56 8.77
CA CYS A 136 -6.21 3.25 7.64
C CYS A 136 -6.62 4.70 7.94
N SER A 137 -6.49 5.19 9.18
CA SER A 137 -7.01 6.50 9.59
C SER A 137 -6.44 7.64 8.73
N GLY A 138 -5.17 7.57 8.36
CA GLY A 138 -4.54 8.47 7.39
C GLY A 138 -5.23 8.59 6.04
N LYS A 139 -5.47 7.45 5.39
CA LYS A 139 -6.21 7.35 4.11
C LYS A 139 -7.63 7.88 4.29
N HIS A 140 -8.29 7.54 5.40
CA HIS A 140 -9.64 8.02 5.69
C HIS A 140 -9.68 9.54 5.95
N ALA A 141 -8.68 10.11 6.61
CA ALA A 141 -8.56 11.56 6.76
C ALA A 141 -8.41 12.24 5.37
N GLY A 142 -7.67 11.63 4.45
CA GLY A 142 -7.64 12.07 3.04
C GLY A 142 -9.00 12.02 2.35
N PHE A 143 -9.79 10.96 2.57
CA PHE A 143 -11.16 10.87 2.06
C PHE A 143 -12.09 11.93 2.65
N VAL A 144 -11.94 12.23 3.94
CA VAL A 144 -12.67 13.30 4.61
C VAL A 144 -12.29 14.67 4.04
N CYS A 145 -11.00 14.96 3.84
CA CYS A 145 -10.56 16.20 3.18
C CYS A 145 -11.18 16.33 1.77
N LEU A 146 -11.16 15.27 0.96
CA LEU A 146 -11.82 15.25 -0.35
C LEU A 146 -13.32 15.55 -0.21
N GLY A 147 -14.02 14.84 0.68
CA GLY A 147 -15.44 15.04 0.92
C GLY A 147 -15.78 16.47 1.37
N CYS A 148 -14.98 17.07 2.25
CA CYS A 148 -15.16 18.46 2.68
C CYS A 148 -14.99 19.46 1.52
N LEU A 149 -14.07 19.21 0.59
CA LEU A 149 -13.96 20.05 -0.61
C LEU A 149 -15.21 19.92 -1.50
N LEU A 150 -15.65 18.68 -1.75
CA LEU A 150 -16.84 18.41 -2.54
C LEU A 150 -18.09 19.05 -1.92
N ALA A 151 -18.24 18.99 -0.59
CA ALA A 151 -19.32 19.63 0.14
C ALA A 151 -19.33 21.15 -0.08
N ARG A 152 -18.17 21.81 0.04
CA ARG A 152 -18.03 23.26 -0.19
C ARG A 152 -18.42 23.65 -1.61
N GLN A 153 -18.02 22.87 -2.61
CA GLN A 153 -18.37 23.12 -4.02
C GLN A 153 -19.86 22.98 -4.31
N GLN A 154 -20.56 22.14 -3.54
CA GLN A 154 -21.99 21.87 -3.68
C GLN A 154 -22.88 22.68 -2.73
N GLY A 155 -22.28 23.50 -1.84
CA GLY A 155 -23.01 24.27 -0.85
C GLY A 155 -23.61 23.44 0.29
N HIS A 156 -23.00 22.29 0.60
CA HIS A 156 -23.40 21.42 1.71
C HIS A 156 -22.54 21.63 2.96
N ASP A 157 -23.10 21.33 4.14
CA ASP A 157 -22.32 21.25 5.37
C ASP A 157 -21.30 20.10 5.28
N PRO A 158 -20.00 20.34 5.56
CA PRO A 158 -18.99 19.31 5.44
C PRO A 158 -19.20 18.10 6.35
N ARG A 159 -19.67 18.28 7.59
CA ARG A 159 -19.84 17.18 8.55
C ARG A 159 -20.97 16.26 8.11
N ASP A 160 -22.09 16.82 7.69
CA ASP A 160 -23.22 16.05 7.20
C ASP A 160 -22.89 15.35 5.87
N PHE A 161 -22.15 16.04 4.97
CA PHE A 161 -21.81 15.49 3.67
C PHE A 161 -20.86 14.29 3.77
N VAL A 162 -19.89 14.30 4.67
CA VAL A 162 -18.94 13.17 4.78
C VAL A 162 -19.55 11.95 5.44
N HIS A 163 -20.68 12.06 6.14
CA HIS A 163 -21.29 10.90 6.78
C HIS A 163 -21.66 9.82 5.74
N GLY A 164 -21.22 8.59 5.99
CA GLY A 164 -21.37 7.45 5.10
C GLY A 164 -20.38 7.47 3.92
N TYR A 165 -19.26 8.20 3.99
CA TYR A 165 -18.32 8.27 2.86
C TYR A 165 -17.74 6.92 2.45
N VAL A 166 -17.80 5.90 3.30
CA VAL A 166 -17.33 4.55 2.97
C VAL A 166 -18.31 3.76 2.09
N GLN A 167 -19.51 4.27 1.86
CA GLN A 167 -20.51 3.58 1.04
C GLN A 167 -20.15 3.65 -0.46
N PRO A 168 -20.32 2.56 -1.24
CA PRO A 168 -19.96 2.53 -2.67
C PRO A 168 -20.56 3.66 -3.50
N GLY A 169 -21.80 4.05 -3.18
CA GLY A 169 -22.53 5.10 -3.89
C GLY A 169 -22.15 6.52 -3.49
N HIS A 170 -21.33 6.72 -2.46
CA HIS A 170 -20.97 8.04 -1.96
C HIS A 170 -20.06 8.80 -2.95
N PRO A 171 -20.21 10.12 -3.14
CA PRO A 171 -19.37 10.90 -4.07
C PRO A 171 -17.87 10.67 -3.89
N VAL A 172 -17.38 10.61 -2.65
CA VAL A 172 -15.97 10.28 -2.35
C VAL A 172 -15.55 8.91 -2.91
N MET A 173 -16.36 7.86 -2.73
CA MET A 173 -16.02 6.52 -3.26
C MET A 173 -16.14 6.43 -4.78
N ARG A 174 -16.98 7.27 -5.40
CA ARG A 174 -17.04 7.39 -6.86
C ARG A 174 -15.72 7.93 -7.41
N GLU A 175 -15.17 8.98 -6.81
CA GLU A 175 -13.86 9.53 -7.19
C GLU A 175 -12.73 8.50 -6.99
N VAL A 176 -12.73 7.80 -5.87
CA VAL A 176 -11.74 6.74 -5.58
C VAL A 176 -11.84 5.58 -6.58
N SER A 177 -13.05 5.15 -6.92
CA SER A 177 -13.29 4.09 -7.89
C SER A 177 -12.92 4.52 -9.31
N ALA A 178 -13.21 5.77 -9.67
CA ALA A 178 -12.82 6.35 -10.96
C ALA A 178 -11.30 6.41 -11.11
N ALA A 179 -10.56 6.82 -10.07
CA ALA A 179 -9.10 6.78 -10.07
C ALA A 179 -8.56 5.36 -10.23
N LEU A 180 -9.15 4.37 -9.53
CA LEU A 180 -8.77 2.97 -9.65
C LEU A 180 -8.98 2.43 -11.08
N GLN A 181 -10.13 2.72 -11.68
CA GLN A 181 -10.42 2.37 -13.08
C GLN A 181 -9.46 3.06 -14.05
N ALA A 182 -9.21 4.37 -13.89
CA ALA A 182 -8.34 5.13 -14.77
C ALA A 182 -6.89 4.62 -14.76
N VAL A 183 -6.36 4.29 -13.57
CA VAL A 183 -4.98 3.81 -13.44
C VAL A 183 -4.84 2.38 -13.94
N THR A 184 -5.76 1.49 -13.58
CA THR A 184 -5.64 0.04 -13.87
C THR A 184 -6.21 -0.36 -15.23
N GLY A 185 -7.09 0.44 -15.81
CA GLY A 185 -7.81 0.14 -17.04
C GLY A 185 -8.90 -0.94 -16.90
N VAL A 186 -9.26 -1.33 -15.67
CA VAL A 186 -10.28 -2.35 -15.40
C VAL A 186 -11.64 -1.69 -15.20
N ASP A 187 -12.66 -2.19 -15.89
CA ASP A 187 -14.05 -1.80 -15.65
C ASP A 187 -14.54 -2.34 -14.31
N LEU A 188 -14.70 -1.46 -13.33
CA LEU A 188 -15.08 -1.85 -11.97
C LEU A 188 -16.55 -2.25 -11.85
N ASN A 189 -17.40 -1.93 -12.84
CA ASN A 189 -18.82 -2.34 -12.83
C ASN A 189 -19.00 -3.85 -13.01
N THR A 190 -17.99 -4.52 -13.57
CA THR A 190 -17.99 -5.98 -13.80
C THR A 190 -17.01 -6.73 -12.89
N ALA A 191 -16.20 -5.99 -12.12
CA ALA A 191 -15.21 -6.57 -11.22
C ALA A 191 -15.88 -7.17 -9.96
N PRO A 192 -15.35 -8.27 -9.39
CA PRO A 192 -15.79 -8.75 -8.09
C PRO A 192 -15.65 -7.65 -7.04
N GLN A 193 -16.68 -7.42 -6.23
CA GLN A 193 -16.67 -6.41 -5.18
C GLN A 193 -16.79 -7.07 -3.80
N GLY A 194 -16.05 -6.54 -2.83
CA GLY A 194 -16.18 -6.86 -1.42
C GLY A 194 -16.02 -5.62 -0.54
N THR A 195 -15.97 -5.84 0.77
CA THR A 195 -15.73 -4.79 1.77
C THR A 195 -14.37 -5.00 2.43
N ASP A 196 -13.56 -3.95 2.51
CA ASP A 196 -12.28 -3.98 3.22
C ASP A 196 -12.51 -3.85 4.74
N GLY A 197 -11.52 -4.23 5.56
CA GLY A 197 -11.63 -4.20 7.02
C GLY A 197 -11.78 -2.79 7.62
N CYS A 198 -11.56 -1.76 6.82
CA CYS A 198 -11.80 -0.35 7.15
C CYS A 198 -13.10 0.19 6.54
N SER A 199 -14.03 -0.69 6.16
CA SER A 199 -15.40 -0.39 5.70
C SER A 199 -15.55 0.10 4.24
N ILE A 200 -14.47 0.44 3.55
CA ILE A 200 -14.56 0.90 2.15
C ILE A 200 -14.77 -0.27 1.16
N PRO A 201 -15.30 -0.01 -0.06
CA PRO A 201 -15.38 -1.02 -1.10
C PRO A 201 -13.98 -1.42 -1.57
N THR A 202 -13.81 -2.69 -1.92
CA THR A 202 -12.60 -3.22 -2.56
C THR A 202 -12.97 -4.07 -3.77
N PHE A 203 -12.19 -3.95 -4.85
CA PHE A 203 -12.47 -4.58 -6.13
C PHE A 203 -11.41 -5.63 -6.46
N GLY A 204 -11.84 -6.77 -7.00
CA GLY A 204 -10.98 -7.83 -7.50
C GLY A 204 -10.36 -7.42 -8.83
N LEU A 205 -9.03 -7.34 -8.87
CA LEU A 205 -8.29 -6.90 -10.05
C LEU A 205 -7.25 -7.95 -10.45
N PRO A 206 -7.03 -8.21 -11.75
CA PRO A 206 -5.90 -9.02 -12.21
C PRO A 206 -4.56 -8.42 -11.77
N LEU A 207 -3.58 -9.26 -11.42
CA LEU A 207 -2.24 -8.78 -11.06
C LEU A 207 -1.58 -8.01 -12.20
N ARG A 208 -1.79 -8.41 -13.46
CA ARG A 208 -1.27 -7.66 -14.62
C ARG A 208 -1.78 -6.21 -14.65
N ALA A 209 -3.03 -5.99 -14.27
CA ALA A 209 -3.64 -4.65 -14.27
C ALA A 209 -3.14 -3.81 -13.11
N LEU A 210 -2.96 -4.42 -11.93
CA LEU A 210 -2.31 -3.79 -10.79
C LEU A 210 -0.86 -3.39 -11.10
N ALA A 211 -0.07 -4.30 -11.68
CA ALA A 211 1.30 -4.03 -12.08
C ALA A 211 1.38 -2.92 -13.14
N THR A 212 0.50 -2.96 -14.16
CA THR A 212 0.37 -1.88 -15.15
C THR A 212 0.07 -0.55 -14.47
N GLY A 213 -0.89 -0.52 -13.55
CA GLY A 213 -1.24 0.67 -12.79
C GLY A 213 -0.06 1.26 -12.03
N PHE A 214 0.75 0.42 -11.37
CA PHE A 214 1.95 0.86 -10.67
C PHE A 214 3.05 1.35 -11.61
N ALA A 215 3.22 0.74 -12.79
CA ALA A 215 4.15 1.24 -13.81
C ALA A 215 3.73 2.65 -14.29
N ARG A 216 2.43 2.86 -14.50
CA ARG A 216 1.84 4.16 -14.86
C ARG A 216 2.00 5.20 -13.75
N LEU A 217 1.75 4.84 -12.48
CA LEU A 217 2.00 5.72 -11.33
C LEU A 217 3.49 6.11 -11.19
N GLY A 218 4.39 5.18 -11.52
CA GLY A 218 5.83 5.42 -11.50
C GLY A 218 6.27 6.42 -12.58
N THR A 219 5.85 6.16 -13.81
CA THR A 219 6.33 6.87 -15.02
C THR A 219 5.49 8.09 -15.41
N GLY A 220 4.22 8.14 -15.00
CA GLY A 220 3.22 9.07 -15.52
C GLY A 220 2.68 8.71 -16.91
N GLN A 221 3.25 7.72 -17.59
CA GLN A 221 2.80 7.32 -18.94
C GLN A 221 1.45 6.61 -18.84
N GLY A 222 0.58 6.85 -19.83
CA GLY A 222 -0.77 6.26 -19.85
C GLY A 222 -1.75 6.83 -18.82
N LEU A 223 -1.37 7.89 -18.09
CA LEU A 223 -2.25 8.66 -17.22
C LEU A 223 -2.61 10.00 -17.86
N SER A 224 -3.70 10.63 -17.40
CA SER A 224 -3.94 12.04 -17.68
C SER A 224 -2.85 12.92 -17.05
N THR A 225 -2.68 14.14 -17.54
CA THR A 225 -1.70 15.10 -17.00
C THR A 225 -1.87 15.29 -15.49
N ASP A 226 -3.12 15.42 -15.02
CA ASP A 226 -3.42 15.63 -13.61
C ASP A 226 -3.12 14.40 -12.76
N HIS A 227 -3.48 13.20 -13.23
CA HIS A 227 -3.13 11.96 -12.53
C HIS A 227 -1.62 11.72 -12.50
N ALA A 228 -0.90 12.03 -13.59
CA ALA A 228 0.56 11.92 -13.61
C ALA A 228 1.23 12.90 -12.63
N ALA A 229 0.75 14.13 -12.55
CA ALA A 229 1.23 15.13 -11.59
C ALA A 229 0.93 14.72 -10.14
N ALA A 230 -0.30 14.26 -9.87
CA ALA A 230 -0.71 13.78 -8.56
C ALA A 230 0.08 12.54 -8.11
N ALA A 231 0.25 11.55 -9.00
CA ALA A 231 1.05 10.37 -8.73
C ALA A 231 2.50 10.73 -8.38
N ARG A 232 3.12 11.62 -9.15
CA ARG A 232 4.48 12.12 -8.85
C ARG A 232 4.54 12.81 -7.48
N ARG A 233 3.60 13.71 -7.16
CA ARG A 233 3.55 14.41 -5.88
C ARG A 233 3.41 13.45 -4.70
N LEU A 234 2.50 12.48 -4.79
CA LEU A 234 2.29 11.48 -3.74
C LEU A 234 3.52 10.56 -3.58
N ARG A 235 4.14 10.10 -4.67
CA ARG A 235 5.37 9.29 -4.59
C ARG A 235 6.53 10.05 -3.95
N GLN A 236 6.66 11.33 -4.25
CA GLN A 236 7.68 12.20 -3.65
C GLN A 236 7.46 12.39 -2.15
N ALA A 237 6.22 12.62 -1.73
CA ALA A 237 5.83 12.66 -0.32
C ALA A 237 6.16 11.33 0.39
N ILE A 238 5.81 10.19 -0.22
CA ILE A 238 6.12 8.85 0.30
C ILE A 238 7.63 8.64 0.45
N ALA A 239 8.43 9.03 -0.54
CA ALA A 239 9.89 8.88 -0.51
C ALA A 239 10.54 9.74 0.58
N ARG A 240 9.99 10.93 0.86
CA ARG A 240 10.47 11.84 1.92
C ARG A 240 9.99 11.45 3.31
N HIS A 241 8.81 10.82 3.41
CA HIS A 241 8.18 10.42 4.66
C HIS A 241 7.79 8.92 4.67
N PRO A 242 8.74 7.99 4.47
CA PRO A 242 8.42 6.57 4.39
C PRO A 242 7.85 6.01 5.69
N PHE A 243 8.24 6.59 6.83
CA PHE A 243 7.67 6.28 8.15
C PHE A 243 6.14 6.42 8.13
N MET A 244 5.60 7.52 7.56
CA MET A 244 4.15 7.78 7.55
C MET A 244 3.34 6.70 6.84
N VAL A 245 3.96 5.95 5.92
CA VAL A 245 3.25 4.95 5.09
C VAL A 245 3.02 3.63 5.84
N ALA A 246 3.98 3.19 6.66
CA ALA A 246 3.94 1.88 7.30
C ALA A 246 4.36 1.86 8.78
N GLY A 247 5.19 2.81 9.22
CA GLY A 247 5.72 2.89 10.58
C GLY A 247 7.05 2.16 10.80
N SER A 248 7.45 2.09 12.05
CA SER A 248 8.75 1.57 12.52
C SER A 248 8.97 0.10 12.17
N GLY A 249 10.18 -0.23 11.72
CA GLY A 249 10.64 -1.61 11.48
C GLY A 249 10.01 -2.34 10.28
N ARG A 250 9.02 -1.74 9.61
CA ARG A 250 8.27 -2.38 8.52
C ARG A 250 9.04 -2.40 7.19
N PHE A 251 8.72 -3.39 6.36
CA PHE A 251 9.32 -3.58 5.04
C PHE A 251 9.21 -2.33 4.16
N ASP A 252 8.00 -1.78 3.98
CA ASP A 252 7.75 -0.61 3.14
C ASP A 252 8.67 0.56 3.57
N THR A 253 8.73 0.85 4.88
CA THR A 253 9.57 1.91 5.46
C THR A 253 11.05 1.67 5.19
N ARG A 254 11.55 0.46 5.44
CA ARG A 254 12.97 0.12 5.25
C ARG A 254 13.41 0.26 3.79
N VAL A 255 12.59 -0.24 2.86
CA VAL A 255 12.88 -0.15 1.42
C VAL A 255 12.81 1.30 0.96
N MET A 256 11.73 2.02 1.25
CA MET A 256 11.57 3.38 0.73
C MET A 256 12.51 4.39 1.38
N ALA A 257 12.93 4.19 2.63
CA ALA A 257 13.95 5.03 3.26
C ALA A 257 15.32 4.90 2.59
N HIS A 258 15.66 3.72 2.05
CA HIS A 258 16.92 3.50 1.34
C HIS A 258 16.85 3.93 -0.13
N PHE A 259 15.78 3.53 -0.83
CA PHE A 259 15.67 3.74 -2.27
C PHE A 259 15.10 5.11 -2.67
N GLY A 260 14.46 5.83 -1.75
CA GLY A 260 13.81 7.12 -2.03
C GLY A 260 12.84 7.02 -3.22
N GLU A 261 12.94 7.95 -4.17
CA GLU A 261 12.05 7.98 -5.35
C GLU A 261 12.25 6.81 -6.34
N ARG A 262 13.33 6.01 -6.20
CA ARG A 262 13.63 4.87 -7.08
C ARG A 262 12.66 3.71 -6.91
N VAL A 263 12.07 3.57 -5.72
CA VAL A 263 11.11 2.50 -5.39
C VAL A 263 9.97 3.08 -4.57
N CYS A 264 8.74 2.94 -5.07
CA CYS A 264 7.54 3.20 -4.28
C CYS A 264 6.77 1.89 -4.14
N CYS A 265 6.76 1.29 -2.96
CA CYS A 265 6.11 0.00 -2.71
C CYS A 265 5.07 0.10 -1.60
N LYS A 266 4.04 -0.76 -1.69
CA LYS A 266 2.96 -0.79 -0.71
C LYS A 266 2.46 -2.20 -0.46
N VAL A 267 2.54 -2.62 0.81
CA VAL A 267 1.95 -3.88 1.26
C VAL A 267 0.41 -3.81 1.22
N GLY A 268 -0.21 -4.90 0.82
CA GLY A 268 -1.62 -5.22 1.06
C GLY A 268 -1.73 -6.45 1.96
N ALA A 269 -2.77 -6.52 2.79
CA ALA A 269 -3.08 -7.73 3.56
C ALA A 269 -3.29 -8.94 2.62
N GLU A 270 -3.37 -10.15 3.19
CA GLU A 270 -3.58 -11.38 2.42
C GLU A 270 -2.48 -11.62 1.37
N GLY A 271 -1.23 -11.32 1.73
CA GLY A 271 -0.06 -11.70 0.92
C GLY A 271 0.06 -10.92 -0.38
N VAL A 272 -0.46 -9.69 -0.45
CA VAL A 272 -0.37 -8.82 -1.62
C VAL A 272 0.75 -7.80 -1.46
N PHE A 273 1.45 -7.52 -2.55
CA PHE A 273 2.33 -6.37 -2.64
C PHE A 273 2.25 -5.74 -4.02
N CYS A 274 2.38 -4.41 -4.09
CA CYS A 274 2.59 -3.69 -5.34
C CYS A 274 3.77 -2.74 -5.22
N ALA A 275 4.49 -2.51 -6.32
CA ALA A 275 5.61 -1.57 -6.38
C ALA A 275 5.76 -0.90 -7.73
N ALA A 276 6.18 0.36 -7.73
CA ALA A 276 6.58 1.10 -8.92
C ALA A 276 8.11 1.29 -8.90
N LEU A 277 8.73 1.05 -10.06
CA LEU A 277 10.15 1.29 -10.35
C LEU A 277 10.26 2.34 -11.47
N PRO A 278 10.17 3.64 -11.13
CA PRO A 278 10.00 4.70 -12.13
C PRO A 278 11.11 4.73 -13.19
N GLU A 279 12.36 4.57 -12.77
CA GLU A 279 13.51 4.65 -13.66
C GLU A 279 13.62 3.44 -14.60
N ALA A 280 13.10 2.28 -14.20
CA ALA A 280 13.02 1.09 -15.05
C ALA A 280 11.75 1.09 -15.94
N GLY A 281 10.79 1.98 -15.66
CA GLY A 281 9.49 1.99 -16.31
C GLY A 281 8.60 0.80 -15.96
N LEU A 282 8.84 0.15 -14.82
CA LEU A 282 8.19 -1.09 -14.42
C LEU A 282 7.26 -0.91 -13.23
N GLY A 283 6.22 -1.74 -13.21
CA GLY A 283 5.36 -1.97 -12.07
C GLY A 283 5.32 -3.46 -11.73
N ILE A 284 5.16 -3.74 -10.45
CA ILE A 284 5.16 -5.08 -9.87
C ILE A 284 3.85 -5.25 -9.10
N ALA A 285 3.20 -6.40 -9.25
CA ALA A 285 2.13 -6.85 -8.37
C ALA A 285 2.28 -8.34 -8.08
N LEU A 286 2.07 -8.76 -6.84
CA LEU A 286 2.16 -10.16 -6.42
C LEU A 286 1.03 -10.54 -5.46
N LYS A 287 0.70 -11.83 -5.43
CA LYS A 287 -0.23 -12.46 -4.48
C LYS A 287 0.33 -13.80 -4.02
N MET A 288 0.47 -13.99 -2.71
CA MET A 288 0.78 -15.28 -2.09
C MET A 288 -0.49 -16.04 -1.74
N ASP A 289 -0.59 -17.32 -2.08
CA ASP A 289 -1.81 -18.12 -1.95
C ASP A 289 -2.30 -18.26 -0.51
N ASP A 290 -1.36 -18.35 0.43
CA ASP A 290 -1.62 -18.51 1.87
C ASP A 290 -1.85 -17.18 2.62
N GLY A 291 -1.79 -16.06 1.90
CA GLY A 291 -1.98 -14.73 2.45
C GLY A 291 -0.85 -14.22 3.33
N ASN A 292 0.32 -14.89 3.36
CA ASN A 292 1.39 -14.51 4.27
C ASN A 292 2.21 -13.30 3.74
N ASN A 293 2.23 -12.20 4.49
CA ASN A 293 3.04 -11.05 4.12
C ASN A 293 4.53 -11.22 4.48
N ALA A 294 4.83 -11.36 5.77
CA ALA A 294 6.20 -11.32 6.30
C ALA A 294 7.06 -12.50 5.85
N ARG A 295 6.47 -13.69 5.73
CA ARG A 295 7.20 -14.92 5.37
C ARG A 295 7.19 -15.23 3.88
N ALA A 296 6.43 -14.47 3.07
CA ALA A 296 6.28 -14.75 1.66
C ALA A 296 6.31 -13.47 0.80
N ALA A 297 5.29 -12.63 0.85
CA ALA A 297 5.18 -11.45 -0.03
C ALA A 297 6.39 -10.49 0.07
N GLU A 298 6.88 -10.23 1.27
CA GLU A 298 8.05 -9.37 1.53
C GLU A 298 9.34 -9.99 0.95
N VAL A 299 9.52 -11.30 1.11
CA VAL A 299 10.67 -12.04 0.56
C VAL A 299 10.67 -11.99 -0.97
N VAL A 300 9.52 -12.23 -1.59
CA VAL A 300 9.35 -12.17 -3.05
C VAL A 300 9.65 -10.78 -3.58
N LEU A 301 9.09 -9.73 -2.96
CA LEU A 301 9.35 -8.36 -3.40
C LEU A 301 10.83 -7.99 -3.26
N ALA A 302 11.47 -8.32 -2.14
CA ALA A 302 12.90 -8.05 -1.96
C ALA A 302 13.75 -8.72 -3.05
N ARG A 303 13.44 -9.98 -3.41
CA ARG A 303 14.11 -10.68 -4.51
C ARG A 303 13.92 -9.98 -5.87
N LEU A 304 12.71 -9.50 -6.16
CA LEU A 304 12.44 -8.72 -7.38
C LEU A 304 13.22 -7.40 -7.39
N LEU A 305 13.28 -6.69 -6.26
CA LEU A 305 14.02 -5.43 -6.15
C LEU A 305 15.54 -5.61 -6.30
N GLN A 306 16.09 -6.76 -5.90
CA GLN A 306 17.52 -7.06 -6.13
C GLN A 306 17.89 -7.08 -7.62
N ARG A 307 16.93 -7.38 -8.51
CA ARG A 307 17.15 -7.37 -9.97
C ARG A 307 16.67 -6.08 -10.62
N GLY A 308 15.49 -5.59 -10.22
CA GLY A 308 14.85 -4.46 -10.88
C GLY A 308 15.26 -3.07 -10.38
N ALA A 309 15.79 -2.97 -9.16
CA ALA A 309 16.08 -1.68 -8.52
C ALA A 309 17.52 -1.51 -8.05
N ALA A 310 18.16 -2.57 -7.54
CA ALA A 310 19.52 -2.51 -7.00
C ALA A 310 20.58 -2.17 -8.07
N ARG A 311 21.53 -1.31 -7.72
CA ARG A 311 22.61 -0.83 -8.59
C ARG A 311 24.01 -1.07 -8.04
N ASP A 312 24.13 -1.16 -6.72
CA ASP A 312 25.41 -1.26 -6.03
C ASP A 312 25.34 -2.19 -4.81
N ALA A 313 26.48 -2.34 -4.13
CA ALA A 313 26.59 -3.18 -2.95
C ALA A 313 25.73 -2.68 -1.77
N ALA A 314 25.44 -1.37 -1.67
CA ALA A 314 24.63 -0.83 -0.59
C ALA A 314 23.15 -1.21 -0.77
N ASP A 315 22.62 -1.12 -1.99
CA ASP A 315 21.29 -1.62 -2.33
C ASP A 315 21.14 -3.11 -2.01
N HIS A 316 22.14 -3.92 -2.41
CA HIS A 316 22.14 -5.35 -2.12
C HIS A 316 22.23 -5.65 -0.62
N ALA A 317 23.00 -4.87 0.15
CA ALA A 317 23.11 -5.05 1.60
C ALA A 317 21.79 -4.80 2.32
N VAL A 318 20.96 -3.87 1.86
CA VAL A 318 19.61 -3.63 2.42
C VAL A 318 18.63 -4.73 2.05
N LEU A 319 18.67 -5.22 0.81
CA LEU A 319 17.70 -6.19 0.28
C LEU A 319 18.03 -7.65 0.64
N ALA A 320 19.30 -8.03 0.75
CA ALA A 320 19.71 -9.41 1.06
C ALA A 320 19.05 -10.00 2.31
N PRO A 321 19.04 -9.34 3.49
CA PRO A 321 18.38 -9.88 4.67
C PRO A 321 16.84 -9.87 4.57
N LEU A 322 16.26 -9.15 3.60
CA LEU A 322 14.82 -9.16 3.32
C LEU A 322 14.43 -10.27 2.34
N ALA A 323 15.29 -10.59 1.37
CA ALA A 323 15.09 -11.65 0.38
C ALA A 323 15.45 -13.06 0.91
N GLY A 324 16.20 -13.12 2.01
CA GLY A 324 16.56 -14.37 2.67
C GLY A 324 16.71 -14.23 4.18
N PRO A 325 15.67 -13.81 4.92
CA PRO A 325 15.76 -13.57 6.35
C PRO A 325 16.08 -14.86 7.12
N THR A 326 17.02 -14.74 8.05
CA THR A 326 17.29 -15.77 9.07
C THR A 326 16.17 -15.76 10.10
N LEU A 327 15.61 -16.92 10.39
CA LEU A 327 14.64 -17.12 11.46
C LEU A 327 15.40 -17.32 12.77
N LEU A 328 15.09 -16.49 13.78
CA LEU A 328 15.68 -16.56 15.11
C LEU A 328 14.66 -17.15 16.11
N ASN A 329 15.15 -17.88 17.10
CA ASN A 329 14.34 -18.22 18.28
C ASN A 329 14.36 -17.11 19.33
N TRP A 330 13.61 -17.28 20.41
CA TRP A 330 13.54 -16.33 21.52
C TRP A 330 14.87 -16.09 22.26
N ASN A 331 15.85 -16.99 22.13
CA ASN A 331 17.21 -16.82 22.65
C ASN A 331 18.14 -16.16 21.61
N GLY A 332 17.61 -15.65 20.49
CA GLY A 332 18.37 -15.00 19.42
C GLY A 332 19.21 -15.94 18.55
N ARG A 333 19.03 -17.27 18.66
CA ARG A 333 19.79 -18.25 17.88
C ARG A 333 19.13 -18.48 16.53
N ALA A 334 19.94 -18.61 15.47
CA ALA A 334 19.47 -19.01 14.15
C ALA A 334 18.87 -20.43 14.21
N VAL A 335 17.65 -20.57 13.69
CA VAL A 335 16.90 -21.84 13.68
C VAL A 335 16.34 -22.19 12.31
N GLY A 336 16.56 -21.34 11.30
CA GLY A 336 16.09 -21.55 9.94
C GLY A 336 16.27 -20.30 9.10
N SER A 337 15.76 -20.33 7.87
CA SER A 337 15.75 -19.18 6.97
C SER A 337 14.58 -19.26 6.00
N LEU A 338 14.29 -18.14 5.34
CA LEU A 338 13.44 -18.11 4.16
C LEU A 338 14.34 -17.99 2.93
N ARG A 339 13.94 -18.60 1.81
CA ARG A 339 14.67 -18.55 0.55
C ARG A 339 13.71 -18.34 -0.61
N ALA A 340 13.88 -17.27 -1.37
CA ALA A 340 13.20 -17.12 -2.64
C ALA A 340 13.76 -18.15 -3.65
N VAL A 341 12.88 -18.88 -4.35
CA VAL A 341 13.26 -19.97 -5.27
C VAL A 341 12.78 -19.77 -6.70
N PHE A 342 12.59 -18.51 -7.08
CA PHE A 342 12.36 -18.10 -8.46
C PHE A 342 13.46 -17.11 -8.87
N ASP A 343 13.77 -17.08 -10.16
CA ASP A 343 14.81 -16.21 -10.71
C ASP A 343 14.20 -15.12 -11.59
N PRO A 344 14.16 -13.86 -11.12
CA PRO A 344 13.87 -12.74 -11.98
C PRO A 344 15.02 -12.54 -12.97
N VAL A 345 14.65 -12.37 -14.24
CA VAL A 345 15.55 -12.07 -15.35
C VAL A 345 15.97 -10.60 -15.33
#